data_AF-A0A3C0WBY2-F1
#
_entry.id   AF-A0A3C0WBY2-F1
#
_cell.length_a   1.000
_cell.length_b   1.000
_cell.length_c   1.000
_cell.angle_alpha   90.00
_cell.angle_beta   90.00
_cell.angle_gamma   90.00
#
_symmetry.space_group_name_H-M   'P 1'
#
loop_
_entity.id
_entity.type
_entity.pdbx_description
1 polymer ?
#
loop_
_entity_poly.entity_id
_entity_poly.type
_entity_poly.pdbx_seq_one_letter_code
_entity_poly.pdbx_strand_id
1 'polypeptide(L)'
;MEIREMTAPEEKQQVARQILEGLPEWFGIAEAREEYIAQSAEQPCFAAMGQGKPIGFLCLRETGRDTMELAVMGVDRKYHRRGCGWALFAAAKAYAVVFDKTGTLTYATPTVAEVIPFGGHDANEMLRLAACLEEHYPHSMANAVVEAAREKGLSHEEYHSRVEYVVAHGISSTVNEKKVLIGSAHFVFEDEGCRIPAGEEAAFAALPEKYSQLYLCIAGELAAVICVYDPLREEAKAAVAALHACGIGNIVMMTGDNHRTAEAVAVQVGVDACFAEVLPEDKANFIREEKAKGHTVIMIGDGVNDSPALSEADAGIAISTGAAIAREIADITIASEDLFALVTLRRLSEALMARIHRNYRTIVGFNLMLIILGVAGLIPPTTSALLHNASTLGISLHSMTSLLPEEEKNK
;
A
#
# COMPACT_ATOMS: atom_id res chain seq x y z
N MET A 1 -4.28 7.19 -18.26
CA MET A 1 -3.11 6.75 -19.04
C MET A 1 -3.63 6.32 -20.41
N GLU A 2 -2.94 6.67 -21.48
CA GLU A 2 -3.32 6.31 -22.85
C GLU A 2 -2.14 5.65 -23.55
N ILE A 3 -2.36 4.57 -24.28
CA ILE A 3 -1.32 3.96 -25.12
C ILE A 3 -1.51 4.48 -26.54
N ARG A 4 -0.48 5.14 -27.08
CA ARG A 4 -0.50 5.72 -28.42
C ARG A 4 0.59 5.08 -29.28
N GLU A 5 0.23 4.68 -30.49
CA GLU A 5 1.20 4.30 -31.51
C GLU A 5 1.93 5.56 -32.01
N MET A 6 3.25 5.53 -31.94
CA MET A 6 4.10 6.61 -32.43
C MET A 6 4.43 6.34 -33.90
N THR A 7 4.06 7.24 -34.80
CA THR A 7 4.24 7.06 -36.24
C THR A 7 5.45 7.82 -36.79
N ALA A 8 5.72 9.02 -36.27
CA ALA A 8 6.83 9.86 -36.71
C ALA A 8 8.17 9.41 -36.08
N PRO A 9 9.23 9.18 -36.87
CA PRO A 9 10.55 8.78 -36.37
C PRO A 9 11.11 9.71 -35.29
N GLU A 10 10.94 11.03 -35.46
CA GLU A 10 11.41 12.03 -34.49
C GLU A 10 10.64 11.95 -33.17
N GLU A 11 9.31 11.74 -33.20
CA GLU A 11 8.50 11.55 -31.99
C GLU A 11 8.91 10.28 -31.23
N LYS A 12 9.19 9.18 -31.96
CA LYS A 12 9.69 7.93 -31.36
C LYS A 12 11.00 8.14 -30.62
N GLN A 13 11.96 8.80 -31.26
CA GLN A 13 13.26 9.11 -30.67
C GLN A 13 13.14 10.06 -29.48
N GLN A 14 12.26 11.06 -29.57
CA GLN A 14 12.04 12.00 -28.48
C GLN A 14 11.48 11.30 -27.23
N VAL A 15 10.50 10.41 -27.41
CA VAL A 15 9.95 9.58 -26.32
C VAL A 15 11.03 8.68 -25.73
N ALA A 16 11.78 7.96 -26.57
CA ALA A 16 12.85 7.07 -26.14
C ALA A 16 13.94 7.82 -25.37
N ARG A 17 14.38 8.98 -25.89
CA ARG A 17 15.39 9.83 -25.27
C ARG A 17 14.92 10.35 -23.91
N GLN A 18 13.72 10.91 -23.83
CA GLN A 18 13.17 11.45 -22.58
C GLN A 18 13.14 10.40 -21.46
N ILE A 19 12.84 9.14 -21.80
CA ILE A 19 12.76 8.05 -20.82
C ILE A 19 14.15 7.49 -20.48
N LEU A 20 14.98 7.21 -21.48
CA LEU A 20 16.28 6.57 -21.29
C LEU A 20 17.33 7.51 -20.67
N GLU A 21 17.27 8.82 -20.93
CA GLU A 21 18.13 9.81 -20.26
C GLU A 21 17.70 10.04 -18.81
N GLY A 22 16.45 9.75 -18.46
CA GLY A 22 15.96 9.78 -17.08
C GLY A 22 16.42 8.59 -16.22
N LEU A 23 17.08 7.58 -16.81
CA LEU A 23 17.61 6.43 -16.09
C LEU A 23 18.93 6.77 -15.37
N PRO A 24 19.27 6.09 -14.26
CA PRO A 24 20.53 6.33 -13.54
C PRO A 24 21.76 6.16 -14.44
N GLU A 25 22.82 6.94 -14.20
CA GLU A 25 24.05 6.92 -15.04
C GLU A 25 24.74 5.56 -15.13
N TRP A 26 24.52 4.64 -14.18
CA TRP A 26 25.06 3.28 -14.21
C TRP A 26 24.23 2.33 -15.10
N PHE A 27 23.05 2.75 -15.56
CA PHE A 27 22.15 1.95 -16.40
C PHE A 27 22.54 2.10 -17.88
N GLY A 28 23.44 1.22 -18.33
CA GLY A 28 23.94 1.21 -19.71
C GLY A 28 25.11 2.17 -19.92
N ILE A 29 25.82 1.99 -21.03
CA ILE A 29 26.88 2.89 -21.48
C ILE A 29 26.23 3.95 -22.39
N ALA A 30 26.69 5.20 -22.36
CA ALA A 30 26.05 6.31 -23.09
C ALA A 30 25.88 6.01 -24.58
N GLU A 31 26.85 5.33 -25.18
CA GLU A 31 26.83 4.89 -26.57
C GLU A 31 25.70 3.89 -26.84
N ALA A 32 25.48 2.92 -25.95
CA ALA A 32 24.38 1.96 -26.08
C ALA A 32 23.02 2.65 -25.94
N ARG A 33 22.91 3.68 -25.11
CA ARG A 33 21.68 4.47 -24.98
C ARG A 33 21.35 5.20 -26.27
N GLU A 34 22.31 5.88 -26.90
CA GLU A 34 22.09 6.53 -28.20
C GLU A 34 21.74 5.52 -29.29
N GLU A 35 22.35 4.32 -29.25
CA GLU A 35 22.00 3.24 -30.16
C GLU A 35 20.53 2.80 -29.99
N TYR A 36 20.06 2.61 -28.76
CA TYR A 36 18.66 2.29 -28.48
C TYR A 36 17.69 3.40 -28.91
N ILE A 37 18.06 4.66 -28.72
CA ILE A 37 17.27 5.81 -29.20
C ILE A 37 17.21 5.77 -30.72
N ALA A 38 18.34 5.57 -31.41
CA ALA A 38 18.38 5.50 -32.86
C ALA A 38 17.50 4.36 -33.40
N GLN A 39 17.60 3.16 -32.82
CA GLN A 39 16.79 2.00 -33.19
C GLN A 39 15.29 2.25 -33.03
N SER A 40 14.86 3.06 -32.06
CA SER A 40 13.44 3.35 -31.85
C SER A 40 12.76 4.04 -33.04
N ALA A 41 13.50 4.80 -33.86
CA ALA A 41 12.97 5.50 -35.02
C ALA A 41 12.41 4.55 -36.09
N GLU A 42 13.10 3.44 -36.30
CA GLU A 42 12.88 2.52 -37.42
C GLU A 42 11.85 1.44 -37.09
N GLN A 43 11.57 1.23 -35.81
CA GLN A 43 10.70 0.16 -35.33
C GLN A 43 9.27 0.66 -35.03
N PRO A 44 8.23 -0.19 -35.16
CA PRO A 44 6.93 0.05 -34.54
C PRO A 44 7.10 0.38 -33.06
N CYS A 45 6.56 1.52 -32.62
CA CYS A 45 6.79 2.05 -31.28
C CYS A 45 5.45 2.45 -30.66
N PHE A 46 5.21 1.98 -29.44
CA PHE A 46 4.05 2.32 -28.65
C PHE A 46 4.50 3.05 -27.39
N ALA A 47 3.91 4.21 -27.13
CA ALA A 47 4.20 5.00 -25.94
C ALA A 47 2.99 5.04 -25.01
N ALA A 48 3.23 4.80 -23.72
CA ALA A 48 2.27 5.07 -22.67
C ALA A 48 2.37 6.54 -22.26
N MET A 49 1.27 7.28 -22.36
CA MET A 49 1.17 8.70 -22.05
C MET A 49 0.34 8.90 -20.78
N GLY A 50 0.79 9.81 -19.90
CA GLY A 50 -0.01 10.27 -18.77
C GLY A 50 0.19 11.75 -18.55
N GLN A 51 -0.93 12.47 -18.39
CA GLN A 51 -0.96 13.94 -18.30
C GLN A 51 -0.17 14.62 -19.44
N GLY A 52 -0.25 14.07 -20.65
CA GLY A 52 0.44 14.58 -21.84
C GLY A 52 1.95 14.32 -21.92
N LYS A 53 2.54 13.56 -20.98
CA LYS A 53 3.96 13.20 -20.97
C LYS A 53 4.17 11.70 -21.19
N PRO A 54 5.24 11.28 -21.87
CA PRO A 54 5.57 9.86 -21.97
C PRO A 54 5.99 9.31 -20.60
N ILE A 55 5.36 8.21 -20.22
CA ILE A 55 5.57 7.43 -19.01
C ILE A 55 6.47 6.22 -19.32
N GLY A 56 6.25 5.61 -20.48
CA GLY A 56 6.94 4.41 -20.92
C GLY A 56 6.83 4.25 -22.44
N PHE A 57 7.69 3.43 -23.03
CA PHE A 57 7.60 3.04 -24.43
C PHE A 57 8.10 1.62 -24.64
N LEU A 58 7.64 1.00 -25.73
CA LEU A 58 8.19 -0.25 -26.25
C LEU A 58 8.27 -0.19 -27.77
N CYS A 59 9.35 -0.74 -28.31
CA CYS A 59 9.60 -0.91 -29.73
C CYS A 59 9.66 -2.40 -30.06
N LEU A 60 8.96 -2.81 -31.11
CA LEU A 60 8.98 -4.20 -31.58
C LEU A 60 9.84 -4.31 -32.83
N ARG A 61 10.73 -5.31 -32.89
CA ARG A 61 11.51 -5.62 -34.09
C ARG A 61 10.99 -6.91 -34.72
N GLU A 62 10.66 -6.83 -36.00
CA GLU A 62 10.33 -8.00 -36.80
C GLU A 62 11.63 -8.77 -37.12
N THR A 63 11.72 -10.02 -36.67
CA THR A 63 12.90 -10.88 -36.88
C THR A 63 12.67 -11.94 -37.96
N GLY A 64 11.45 -12.04 -38.47
CA GLY A 64 11.03 -13.05 -39.44
C GLY A 64 9.53 -13.00 -39.67
N ARG A 65 9.05 -13.79 -40.63
CA ARG A 65 7.68 -13.72 -41.19
C ARG A 65 6.54 -13.76 -40.16
N ASP A 66 6.74 -14.47 -39.05
CA ASP A 66 5.77 -14.60 -37.95
C ASP A 66 6.44 -14.44 -36.57
N THR A 67 7.59 -13.76 -36.52
CA THR A 67 8.36 -13.59 -35.28
C THR A 67 8.67 -12.13 -35.03
N MET A 68 8.33 -11.66 -33.84
CA MET A 68 8.70 -10.36 -33.33
C MET A 68 9.45 -10.51 -32.01
N GLU A 69 10.41 -9.63 -31.79
CA GLU A 69 11.06 -9.46 -30.51
C GLU A 69 10.80 -8.05 -29.97
N LEU A 70 10.96 -7.88 -28.67
CA LEU A 70 10.96 -6.57 -28.05
C LEU A 70 12.36 -5.99 -28.18
N ALA A 71 12.51 -4.98 -29.04
CA ALA A 71 13.80 -4.41 -29.42
C ALA A 71 14.34 -3.49 -28.32
N VAL A 72 13.48 -2.57 -27.86
CA VAL A 72 13.79 -1.59 -26.82
C VAL A 72 12.52 -1.35 -26.02
N MET A 73 12.64 -1.26 -24.71
CA MET A 73 11.60 -0.68 -23.87
C MET A 73 12.23 0.17 -22.79
N GLY A 74 11.45 1.12 -22.29
CA GLY A 74 11.82 1.91 -21.14
C GLY A 74 10.57 2.37 -20.42
N VAL A 75 10.65 2.47 -19.10
CA VAL A 75 9.66 3.17 -18.28
C VAL A 75 10.43 4.20 -17.49
N ASP A 76 9.92 5.43 -17.46
CA ASP A 76 10.50 6.50 -16.65
C ASP A 76 10.57 6.03 -15.20
N ARG A 77 11.71 6.28 -14.55
CA ARG A 77 12.02 5.84 -13.19
C ARG A 77 10.91 6.17 -12.18
N LYS A 78 10.20 7.29 -12.37
CA LYS A 78 9.11 7.70 -11.46
C LYS A 78 7.86 6.82 -11.56
N TYR A 79 7.68 6.13 -12.69
CA TYR A 79 6.53 5.26 -12.96
C TYR A 79 6.90 3.79 -13.06
N HIS A 80 8.19 3.46 -12.99
CA HIS A 80 8.67 2.09 -12.94
C HIS A 80 8.33 1.46 -11.58
N ARG A 81 7.50 0.42 -11.56
CA ARG A 81 7.37 -0.46 -10.38
C ARG A 81 8.73 -1.10 -10.14
N ARG A 82 9.46 -0.59 -9.14
CA ARG A 82 10.75 -1.15 -8.74
C ARG A 82 10.44 -2.56 -8.22
N GLY A 83 10.68 -3.59 -9.04
CA GLY A 83 10.21 -4.95 -8.80
C GLY A 83 10.62 -5.53 -7.44
N CYS A 84 10.23 -6.78 -7.15
CA CYS A 84 10.35 -7.41 -5.83
C CYS A 84 11.69 -7.20 -5.09
N GLY A 85 12.83 -7.11 -5.80
CA GLY A 85 14.13 -6.82 -5.20
C GLY A 85 14.21 -5.45 -4.50
N TRP A 86 13.57 -4.40 -5.03
CA TRP A 86 13.50 -3.10 -4.37
C TRP A 86 12.57 -3.14 -3.16
N ALA A 87 11.44 -3.83 -3.25
CA ALA A 87 10.53 -3.97 -2.12
C ALA A 87 11.21 -4.67 -0.93
N LEU A 88 12.00 -5.72 -1.19
CA LEU A 88 12.84 -6.36 -0.17
C LEU A 88 13.95 -5.42 0.35
N PHE A 89 14.55 -4.61 -0.51
CA PHE A 89 15.51 -3.60 -0.06
C PHE A 89 14.86 -2.55 0.86
N ALA A 90 13.69 -2.05 0.49
CA ALA A 90 12.92 -1.11 1.27
C ALA A 90 12.51 -1.73 2.61
N ALA A 91 12.01 -2.96 2.63
CA ALA A 91 11.70 -3.69 3.86
C ALA A 91 12.95 -3.82 4.77
N ALA A 92 14.14 -4.10 4.21
CA ALA A 92 15.40 -4.16 4.96
C ALA A 92 15.92 -2.81 5.47
N LYS A 93 15.55 -1.70 4.82
CA LYS A 93 16.02 -0.34 5.14
C LYS A 93 14.99 0.54 5.81
N ALA A 94 13.75 0.08 5.91
CA ALA A 94 12.63 0.77 6.52
C ALA A 94 13.06 1.34 7.87
N TYR A 95 12.86 2.65 8.01
CA TYR A 95 12.96 3.37 9.27
C TYR A 95 11.57 3.56 9.86
N ALA A 96 10.61 3.91 8.99
CA ALA A 96 9.22 4.15 9.36
C ALA A 96 8.32 3.04 8.83
N VAL A 97 7.37 2.61 9.66
CA VAL A 97 6.31 1.66 9.32
C VAL A 97 4.97 2.33 9.58
N VAL A 98 4.16 2.49 8.54
CA VAL A 98 2.82 3.08 8.64
C VAL A 98 1.79 1.96 8.54
N PHE A 99 0.94 1.84 9.56
CA PHE A 99 -0.18 0.91 9.59
C PHE A 99 -1.48 1.65 9.33
N ASP A 100 -2.29 1.17 8.39
CA ASP A 100 -3.72 1.43 8.45
C ASP A 100 -4.33 0.64 9.62
N LYS A 101 -5.20 1.24 10.42
CA LYS A 101 -5.79 0.55 11.57
C LYS A 101 -6.63 -0.67 11.15
N THR A 102 -7.57 -0.47 10.23
CA THR A 102 -8.62 -1.45 9.93
C THR A 102 -8.03 -2.56 9.07
N GLY A 103 -8.30 -3.82 9.44
CA GLY A 103 -7.84 -5.02 8.75
C GLY A 103 -6.33 -5.30 8.77
N THR A 104 -5.51 -4.34 9.20
CA THR A 104 -4.10 -4.60 9.50
C THR A 104 -3.86 -4.83 10.99
N LEU A 105 -4.13 -3.85 11.86
CA LEU A 105 -3.99 -4.01 13.32
C LEU A 105 -5.21 -4.70 13.94
N THR A 106 -6.33 -4.75 13.20
CA THR A 106 -7.55 -5.47 13.56
C THR A 106 -7.75 -6.68 12.65
N TYR A 107 -8.67 -7.59 13.03
CA TYR A 107 -9.01 -8.76 12.22
C TYR A 107 -9.90 -8.42 11.00
N ALA A 108 -10.26 -7.15 10.76
CA ALA A 108 -11.20 -6.73 9.71
C ALA A 108 -12.56 -7.46 9.82
N THR A 109 -12.99 -7.75 11.04
CA THR A 109 -14.29 -8.36 11.34
C THR A 109 -15.17 -7.41 12.15
N PRO A 110 -15.50 -6.22 11.59
CA PRO A 110 -16.33 -5.26 12.28
C PRO A 110 -17.72 -5.86 12.59
N THR A 111 -18.21 -5.56 13.79
CA THR A 111 -19.54 -5.97 14.26
C THR A 111 -20.23 -4.77 14.89
N VAL A 112 -21.52 -4.60 14.63
CA VAL A 112 -22.29 -3.52 15.29
C VAL A 112 -22.46 -3.89 16.77
N ALA A 113 -21.83 -3.12 17.65
CA ALA A 113 -21.92 -3.31 19.09
C ALA A 113 -23.18 -2.67 19.66
N GLU A 114 -23.52 -1.46 19.20
CA GLU A 114 -24.66 -0.69 19.71
C GLU A 114 -25.15 0.32 18.66
N VAL A 115 -26.44 0.65 18.73
CA VAL A 115 -27.03 1.74 17.93
C VAL A 115 -27.67 2.71 18.90
N ILE A 116 -27.16 3.94 18.93
CA ILE A 116 -27.57 4.99 19.86
C ILE A 116 -28.41 5.99 19.07
N PRO A 117 -29.76 5.97 19.21
CA PRO A 117 -30.62 6.89 18.50
C PRO A 117 -30.62 8.28 19.13
N PHE A 118 -30.88 9.29 18.30
CA PHE A 118 -31.02 10.69 18.68
C PHE A 118 -32.38 11.21 18.19
N GLY A 119 -32.86 12.33 18.73
CA GLY A 119 -34.08 13.00 18.24
C GLY A 119 -35.37 12.17 18.40
N GLY A 120 -35.37 11.21 19.34
CA GLY A 120 -36.51 10.31 19.58
C GLY A 120 -36.71 9.20 18.53
N HIS A 121 -35.71 8.94 17.68
CA HIS A 121 -35.76 7.86 16.70
C HIS A 121 -35.65 6.46 17.34
N ASP A 122 -36.18 5.44 16.66
CA ASP A 122 -36.03 4.05 17.08
C ASP A 122 -34.70 3.45 16.57
N ALA A 123 -33.96 2.77 17.45
CA ALA A 123 -32.65 2.21 17.12
C ALA A 123 -32.71 1.15 16.00
N ASN A 124 -33.76 0.33 15.94
CA ASN A 124 -33.89 -0.69 14.90
C ASN A 124 -34.28 -0.06 13.56
N GLU A 125 -35.13 0.97 13.58
CA GLU A 125 -35.44 1.73 12.37
C GLU A 125 -34.19 2.43 11.80
N MET A 126 -33.36 3.00 12.66
CA MET A 126 -32.10 3.65 12.25
C MET A 126 -31.09 2.64 11.70
N LEU A 127 -30.95 1.48 12.33
CA LEU A 127 -30.12 0.40 11.81
C LEU A 127 -30.62 -0.11 10.45
N ARG A 128 -31.93 -0.25 10.28
CA ARG A 128 -32.55 -0.64 9.00
C ARG A 128 -32.25 0.39 7.91
N LEU A 129 -32.36 1.68 8.22
CA LEU A 129 -32.07 2.76 7.28
C LEU A 129 -30.59 2.78 6.88
N ALA A 130 -29.70 2.63 7.86
CA ALA A 130 -28.26 2.55 7.63
C ALA A 130 -27.88 1.34 6.76
N ALA A 131 -28.38 0.15 7.07
CA ALA A 131 -28.15 -1.05 6.27
C ALA A 131 -28.61 -0.87 4.82
N CYS A 132 -29.76 -0.23 4.62
CA CYS A 132 -30.28 0.07 3.30
C CYS A 132 -29.31 0.98 2.51
N LEU A 133 -28.69 1.99 3.16
CA LEU A 133 -27.72 2.88 2.50
C LEU A 133 -26.41 2.16 2.17
N GLU A 134 -25.97 1.30 3.08
CA GLU A 134 -24.68 0.60 3.04
C GLU A 134 -24.69 -0.65 2.13
N GLU A 135 -25.86 -1.22 1.80
CA GLU A 135 -25.98 -2.46 0.99
C GLU A 135 -25.27 -2.39 -0.38
N HIS A 136 -25.21 -1.19 -0.97
CA HIS A 136 -24.61 -0.97 -2.28
C HIS A 136 -23.10 -0.68 -2.23
N TYR A 137 -22.51 -0.66 -1.03
CA TYR A 137 -21.13 -0.26 -0.80
C TYR A 137 -20.31 -1.35 -0.12
N PRO A 138 -19.51 -2.14 -0.87
CA PRO A 138 -18.85 -3.31 -0.34
C PRO A 138 -17.56 -2.93 0.42
N HIS A 139 -17.69 -2.28 1.59
CA HIS A 139 -16.61 -2.11 2.55
C HIS A 139 -16.93 -2.80 3.89
N SER A 140 -15.89 -3.12 4.67
CA SER A 140 -16.02 -3.91 5.91
C SER A 140 -17.05 -3.33 6.89
N MET A 141 -17.06 -2.00 7.08
CA MET A 141 -18.03 -1.32 7.95
C MET A 141 -19.48 -1.43 7.45
N ALA A 142 -19.71 -1.35 6.14
CA ALA A 142 -21.02 -1.44 5.50
C ALA A 142 -21.58 -2.84 5.68
N ASN A 143 -20.73 -3.84 5.38
CA ASN A 143 -21.05 -5.25 5.58
C ASN A 143 -21.45 -5.53 7.03
N ALA A 144 -20.77 -4.93 8.02
CA ALA A 144 -21.13 -5.08 9.43
C ALA A 144 -22.52 -4.52 9.75
N VAL A 145 -22.86 -3.36 9.20
CA VAL A 145 -24.18 -2.73 9.38
C VAL A 145 -25.29 -3.57 8.72
N VAL A 146 -25.07 -4.01 7.48
CA VAL A 146 -25.99 -4.85 6.73
C VAL A 146 -26.21 -6.20 7.42
N GLU A 147 -25.13 -6.84 7.88
CA GLU A 147 -25.21 -8.11 8.61
C GLU A 147 -25.95 -7.95 9.94
N ALA A 148 -25.68 -6.89 10.71
CA ALA A 148 -26.38 -6.62 11.96
C ALA A 148 -27.88 -6.38 11.76
N ALA A 149 -28.29 -5.74 10.65
CA ALA A 149 -29.70 -5.62 10.30
C ALA A 149 -30.31 -6.98 9.93
N ARG A 150 -29.58 -7.80 9.18
CA ARG A 150 -29.98 -9.17 8.80
C ARG A 150 -30.17 -10.07 10.01
N GLU A 151 -29.24 -10.07 10.96
CA GLU A 151 -29.30 -10.86 12.20
C GLU A 151 -30.52 -10.50 13.06
N LYS A 152 -30.93 -9.23 13.05
CA LYS A 152 -32.15 -8.76 13.72
C LYS A 152 -33.44 -8.99 12.93
N GLY A 153 -33.35 -9.60 11.74
CA GLY A 153 -34.51 -9.84 10.87
C GLY A 153 -35.12 -8.56 10.31
N LEU A 154 -34.35 -7.47 10.20
CA LEU A 154 -34.82 -6.19 9.68
C LEU A 154 -34.78 -6.21 8.14
N SER A 155 -35.94 -6.39 7.51
CA SER A 155 -36.07 -6.26 6.06
C SER A 155 -35.88 -4.82 5.63
N HIS A 156 -35.00 -4.60 4.66
CA HIS A 156 -34.63 -3.28 4.14
C HIS A 156 -34.75 -3.20 2.61
N GLU A 157 -35.63 -4.01 1.99
CA GLU A 157 -35.86 -4.02 0.54
C GLU A 157 -36.11 -2.58 0.00
N GLU A 158 -35.18 -2.13 -0.85
CA GLU A 158 -35.09 -0.87 -1.62
C GLU A 158 -36.09 0.25 -1.26
N TYR A 159 -35.78 1.02 -0.22
CA TYR A 159 -36.51 2.26 0.12
C TYR A 159 -35.97 3.54 -0.55
N HIS A 160 -34.95 3.45 -1.41
CA HIS A 160 -34.24 4.64 -1.93
C HIS A 160 -34.61 4.97 -3.38
N SER A 161 -34.84 6.25 -3.64
CA SER A 161 -35.19 6.75 -4.96
C SER A 161 -34.00 7.20 -5.83
N ARG A 162 -32.76 7.22 -5.30
CA ARG A 162 -31.45 7.29 -6.00
C ARG A 162 -30.36 7.73 -5.01
N VAL A 163 -29.20 7.07 -4.99
CA VAL A 163 -27.98 7.61 -4.33
C VAL A 163 -27.56 8.87 -5.07
N GLU A 164 -27.43 10.02 -4.37
CA GLU A 164 -27.16 11.32 -5.00
C GLU A 164 -25.68 11.51 -5.34
N TYR A 165 -24.79 11.18 -4.40
CA TYR A 165 -23.36 11.07 -4.63
C TYR A 165 -22.70 10.31 -3.48
N VAL A 166 -21.55 9.72 -3.78
CA VAL A 166 -20.69 9.03 -2.83
C VAL A 166 -19.35 9.73 -2.79
N VAL A 167 -18.85 9.99 -1.58
CA VAL A 167 -17.51 10.51 -1.34
C VAL A 167 -16.77 9.50 -0.45
N ALA A 168 -15.43 9.56 -0.42
CA ALA A 168 -14.58 8.57 0.27
C ALA A 168 -14.92 8.32 1.76
N HIS A 169 -15.68 9.21 2.42
CA HIS A 169 -15.94 9.17 3.87
C HIS A 169 -17.44 9.17 4.24
N GLY A 170 -18.34 8.98 3.26
CA GLY A 170 -19.76 8.85 3.52
C GLY A 170 -20.66 8.82 2.27
N ILE A 171 -21.92 8.49 2.51
CA ILE A 171 -22.97 8.29 1.49
C ILE A 171 -24.05 9.35 1.72
N SER A 172 -24.43 10.03 0.63
CA SER A 172 -25.59 10.92 0.59
C SER A 172 -26.68 10.36 -0.30
N SER A 173 -27.88 10.20 0.26
CA SER A 173 -29.05 9.67 -0.44
C SER A 173 -30.32 10.41 -0.01
N THR A 174 -31.42 10.12 -0.70
CA THR A 174 -32.75 10.65 -0.37
C THR A 174 -33.71 9.49 -0.12
N VAL A 175 -34.34 9.49 1.06
CA VAL A 175 -35.33 8.48 1.49
C VAL A 175 -36.59 9.19 1.92
N ASN A 176 -37.73 8.83 1.34
CA ASN A 176 -39.02 9.49 1.60
C ASN A 176 -38.95 11.04 1.48
N GLU A 177 -38.29 11.53 0.42
CA GLU A 177 -38.08 12.97 0.15
C GLU A 177 -37.22 13.72 1.19
N LYS A 178 -36.62 13.02 2.14
CA LYS A 178 -35.66 13.58 3.11
C LYS A 178 -34.25 13.17 2.73
N LYS A 179 -33.32 14.12 2.81
CA LYS A 179 -31.89 13.85 2.69
C LYS A 179 -31.44 13.01 3.88
N VAL A 180 -30.80 11.88 3.60
CA VAL A 180 -30.22 10.96 4.58
C VAL A 180 -28.74 10.80 4.28
N LEU A 181 -27.93 10.95 5.33
CA LEU A 181 -26.48 10.94 5.27
C LEU A 181 -25.96 9.87 6.23
N ILE A 182 -24.98 9.08 5.81
CA ILE A 182 -24.23 8.18 6.70
C ILE A 182 -22.74 8.31 6.43
N GLY A 183 -21.92 8.38 7.48
CA GLY A 183 -20.47 8.41 7.32
C GLY A 183 -19.69 8.81 8.58
N SER A 184 -18.47 9.27 8.36
CA SER A 184 -17.56 9.79 9.39
C SER A 184 -18.06 11.12 10.00
N ALA A 185 -17.49 11.50 11.14
CA ALA A 185 -17.79 12.78 11.79
C ALA A 185 -17.48 13.97 10.87
N HIS A 186 -16.32 13.95 10.20
CA HIS A 186 -15.88 15.00 9.29
C HIS A 186 -16.90 15.19 8.15
N PHE A 187 -17.29 14.11 7.48
CA PHE A 187 -18.27 14.16 6.40
C PHE A 187 -19.62 14.72 6.87
N VAL A 188 -20.13 14.22 8.01
CA VAL A 188 -21.48 14.55 8.47
C VAL A 188 -21.58 15.97 9.05
N PHE A 189 -20.58 16.40 9.84
CA PHE A 189 -20.65 17.66 10.58
C PHE A 189 -19.91 18.80 9.88
N GLU A 190 -18.80 18.54 9.19
CA GLU A 190 -17.99 19.59 8.54
C GLU A 190 -18.41 19.80 7.08
N ASP A 191 -18.47 18.73 6.29
CA ASP A 191 -18.83 18.84 4.86
C ASP A 191 -20.31 19.13 4.66
N GLU A 192 -21.18 18.38 5.34
CA GLU A 192 -22.64 18.46 5.18
C GLU A 192 -23.32 19.41 6.17
N GLY A 193 -22.63 19.83 7.24
CA GLY A 193 -23.11 20.81 8.20
C GLY A 193 -24.29 20.33 9.08
N CYS A 194 -24.41 19.02 9.31
CA CYS A 194 -25.46 18.47 10.18
C CYS A 194 -25.30 18.92 11.64
N ARG A 195 -26.38 18.83 12.42
CA ARG A 195 -26.41 19.29 13.82
C ARG A 195 -26.88 18.20 14.76
N ILE A 196 -26.37 18.24 16.00
CA ILE A 196 -26.89 17.43 17.09
C ILE A 196 -28.24 18.03 17.52
N PRO A 197 -29.31 17.22 17.71
CA PRO A 197 -30.59 17.69 18.23
C PRO A 197 -30.43 18.44 19.56
N ALA A 198 -31.21 19.50 19.75
CA ALA A 198 -31.10 20.37 20.92
C ALA A 198 -31.41 19.61 22.22
N GLY A 199 -30.49 19.69 23.19
CA GLY A 199 -30.62 19.01 24.48
C GLY A 199 -30.02 17.60 24.53
N GLU A 200 -29.49 17.09 23.42
CA GLU A 200 -28.82 15.78 23.33
C GLU A 200 -27.29 15.88 23.26
N GLU A 201 -26.71 17.07 23.49
CA GLU A 201 -25.26 17.28 23.45
C GLU A 201 -24.53 16.45 24.52
N ALA A 202 -25.15 16.25 25.69
CA ALA A 202 -24.59 15.42 26.75
C ALA A 202 -24.60 13.92 26.38
N ALA A 203 -25.63 13.46 25.66
CA ALA A 203 -25.71 12.09 25.17
C ALA A 203 -24.66 11.84 24.08
N PHE A 204 -24.48 12.81 23.19
CA PHE A 204 -23.42 12.78 22.17
C PHE A 204 -22.02 12.77 22.80
N ALA A 205 -21.78 13.58 23.84
CA ALA A 205 -20.50 13.59 24.54
C ALA A 205 -20.21 12.28 25.32
N ALA A 206 -21.24 11.50 25.64
CA ALA A 206 -21.15 10.24 26.37
C ALA A 206 -21.06 9.00 25.46
N LEU A 207 -20.94 9.18 24.14
CA LEU A 207 -20.79 8.08 23.19
C LEU A 207 -19.59 7.18 23.54
N PRO A 208 -19.71 5.84 23.42
CA PRO A 208 -18.62 4.93 23.77
C PRO A 208 -17.39 5.15 22.88
N GLU A 209 -16.25 5.45 23.52
CA GLU A 209 -14.99 5.79 22.82
C GLU A 209 -14.26 4.57 22.25
N LYS A 210 -14.57 3.38 22.77
CA LYS A 210 -13.95 2.11 22.33
C LYS A 210 -14.44 1.59 20.97
N TYR A 211 -15.45 2.23 20.39
CA TYR A 211 -16.08 1.80 19.14
C TYR A 211 -15.85 2.84 18.07
N SER A 212 -15.62 2.39 16.83
CA SER A 212 -15.70 3.24 15.65
C SER A 212 -17.16 3.71 15.50
N GLN A 213 -17.37 4.98 15.16
CA GLN A 213 -18.69 5.60 15.16
C GLN A 213 -19.07 5.98 13.73
N LEU A 214 -20.20 5.46 13.24
CA LEU A 214 -20.85 5.92 12.02
C LEU A 214 -22.04 6.81 12.39
N TYR A 215 -22.07 8.01 11.82
CA TYR A 215 -23.11 8.99 12.12
C TYR A 215 -24.16 8.95 11.02
N LEU A 216 -25.41 8.70 11.39
CA LEU A 216 -26.57 8.73 10.52
C LEU A 216 -27.35 10.01 10.78
N CYS A 217 -27.55 10.84 9.75
CA CYS A 217 -28.34 12.06 9.83
C CYS A 217 -29.54 12.02 8.89
N ILE A 218 -30.65 12.62 9.33
CA ILE A 218 -31.88 12.76 8.55
C ILE A 218 -32.27 14.23 8.56
N ALA A 219 -32.49 14.82 7.38
CA ALA A 219 -32.90 16.21 7.21
C ALA A 219 -31.99 17.23 7.92
N GLY A 220 -30.68 16.95 8.01
CA GLY A 220 -29.68 17.83 8.61
C GLY A 220 -29.50 17.69 10.12
N GLU A 221 -30.19 16.75 10.77
CA GLU A 221 -30.04 16.46 12.19
C GLU A 221 -29.53 15.03 12.42
N LEU A 222 -28.71 14.85 13.45
CA LEU A 222 -28.21 13.54 13.87
C LEU A 222 -29.39 12.67 14.33
N ALA A 223 -29.54 11.52 13.67
CA ALA A 223 -30.62 10.58 13.92
C ALA A 223 -30.15 9.33 14.67
N ALA A 224 -28.92 8.87 14.42
CA ALA A 224 -28.29 7.81 15.21
C ALA A 224 -26.77 7.82 15.09
N VAL A 225 -26.11 7.21 16.08
CA VAL A 225 -24.71 6.78 16.01
C VAL A 225 -24.64 5.27 16.09
N ILE A 226 -24.06 4.65 15.08
CA ILE A 226 -23.84 3.21 15.01
C ILE A 226 -22.43 2.94 15.48
N CYS A 227 -22.33 2.30 16.64
CA CYS A 227 -21.07 1.91 17.27
C CYS A 227 -20.64 0.56 16.72
N VAL A 228 -19.51 0.55 16.01
CA VAL A 228 -18.93 -0.65 15.41
C VAL A 228 -17.68 -1.03 16.18
N TYR A 229 -17.63 -2.30 16.59
CA TYR A 229 -16.47 -2.90 17.22
C TYR A 229 -15.66 -3.68 16.18
N ASP A 230 -14.39 -3.33 16.05
CA ASP A 230 -13.43 -4.06 15.24
C ASP A 230 -12.30 -4.57 16.15
N PRO A 231 -12.23 -5.89 16.43
CA PRO A 231 -11.30 -6.42 17.41
C PRO A 231 -9.84 -6.28 16.93
N LEU A 232 -8.99 -5.77 17.81
CA LEU A 232 -7.54 -5.75 17.60
C LEU A 232 -6.98 -7.18 17.57
N ARG A 233 -5.95 -7.37 16.75
CA ARG A 233 -5.19 -8.62 16.71
C ARG A 233 -4.50 -8.82 18.06
N GLU A 234 -4.63 -10.03 18.62
CA GLU A 234 -4.04 -10.35 19.93
C GLU A 234 -2.53 -10.15 19.94
N GLU A 235 -1.90 -10.46 18.80
CA GLU A 235 -0.47 -10.33 18.56
C GLU A 235 0.00 -8.90 18.25
N ALA A 236 -0.90 -7.95 17.95
CA ALA A 236 -0.52 -6.63 17.42
C ALA A 236 0.54 -5.91 18.25
N LYS A 237 0.34 -5.88 19.58
CA LYS A 237 1.29 -5.25 20.51
C LYS A 237 2.66 -5.95 20.50
N ALA A 238 2.67 -7.27 20.46
CA ALA A 238 3.90 -8.04 20.45
C ALA A 238 4.64 -7.92 19.11
N ALA A 239 3.91 -7.87 18.00
CA ALA A 239 4.45 -7.65 16.67
C ALA A 239 5.08 -6.26 16.53
N VAL A 240 4.41 -5.20 17.01
CA VAL A 240 4.96 -3.83 17.03
C VAL A 240 6.24 -3.76 17.86
N ALA A 241 6.25 -4.36 19.05
CA ALA A 241 7.47 -4.45 19.86
C ALA A 241 8.61 -5.22 19.15
N ALA A 242 8.28 -6.29 18.43
CA ALA A 242 9.25 -7.06 17.67
C ALA A 242 9.80 -6.30 16.44
N LEU A 243 8.97 -5.47 15.79
CA LEU A 243 9.42 -4.57 14.71
C LEU A 243 10.42 -3.53 15.23
N HIS A 244 10.14 -2.92 16.40
CA HIS A 244 11.11 -2.06 17.07
C HIS A 244 12.42 -2.79 17.40
N ALA A 245 12.33 -4.03 17.90
CA ALA A 245 13.51 -4.85 18.17
C ALA A 245 14.33 -5.17 16.90
N CYS A 246 13.71 -5.11 15.71
CA CYS A 246 14.38 -5.23 14.41
C CYS A 246 14.91 -3.88 13.87
N GLY A 247 14.91 -2.83 14.69
CA GLY A 247 15.52 -1.54 14.35
C GLY A 247 14.61 -0.58 13.58
N ILE A 248 13.29 -0.83 13.55
CA ILE A 248 12.32 0.18 13.09
C ILE A 248 12.27 1.30 14.13
N GLY A 249 12.51 2.53 13.67
CA GLY A 249 12.65 3.69 14.54
C GLY A 249 11.34 4.47 14.75
N ASN A 250 10.38 4.31 13.85
CA ASN A 250 9.10 5.01 13.94
C ASN A 250 7.96 4.10 13.43
N ILE A 251 7.00 3.77 14.28
CA ILE A 251 5.80 3.01 13.93
C ILE A 251 4.60 3.93 14.11
N VAL A 252 3.87 4.14 13.04
CA VAL A 252 2.78 5.10 12.96
C VAL A 252 1.49 4.37 12.63
N MET A 253 0.42 4.69 13.36
CA MET A 253 -0.93 4.27 13.01
C MET A 253 -1.69 5.42 12.38
N MET A 254 -2.40 5.14 11.28
CA MET A 254 -3.32 6.07 10.66
C MET A 254 -4.70 5.47 10.55
N THR A 255 -5.72 6.27 10.80
CA THR A 255 -7.11 5.81 10.74
C THR A 255 -8.06 6.95 10.42
N GLY A 256 -9.21 6.60 9.83
CA GLY A 256 -10.35 7.51 9.69
C GLY A 256 -11.25 7.57 10.93
N ASP A 257 -10.94 6.80 11.99
CA ASP A 257 -11.65 6.89 13.27
C ASP A 257 -11.41 8.25 13.94
N ASN A 258 -12.30 8.61 14.88
CA ASN A 258 -12.13 9.79 15.71
C ASN A 258 -10.88 9.73 16.60
N HIS A 259 -10.43 10.89 17.06
CA HIS A 259 -9.22 11.03 17.86
C HIS A 259 -9.18 10.13 19.10
N ARG A 260 -10.30 10.02 19.83
CA ARG A 260 -10.34 9.29 21.11
C ARG A 260 -10.19 7.79 20.90
N THR A 261 -10.89 7.22 19.92
CA THR A 261 -10.79 5.81 19.56
C THR A 261 -9.38 5.48 19.06
N ALA A 262 -8.82 6.34 18.20
CA ALA A 262 -7.50 6.17 17.65
C ALA A 262 -6.41 6.19 18.74
N GLU A 263 -6.45 7.15 19.68
CA GLU A 263 -5.52 7.20 20.81
C GLU A 263 -5.61 5.98 21.72
N ALA A 264 -6.83 5.52 22.02
CA ALA A 264 -7.02 4.33 22.86
C ALA A 264 -6.36 3.08 22.23
N VAL A 265 -6.55 2.89 20.92
CA VAL A 265 -5.91 1.81 20.16
C VAL A 265 -4.39 1.98 20.10
N ALA A 266 -3.92 3.21 19.85
CA ALA A 266 -2.49 3.51 19.77
C ALA A 266 -1.74 3.15 21.06
N VAL A 267 -2.33 3.47 22.21
CA VAL A 267 -1.80 3.12 23.54
C VAL A 267 -1.82 1.61 23.76
N GLN A 268 -2.87 0.92 23.33
CA GLN A 268 -3.01 -0.52 23.49
C GLN A 268 -1.97 -1.29 22.67
N VAL A 269 -1.78 -0.89 21.40
CA VAL A 269 -0.82 -1.50 20.47
C VAL A 269 0.62 -1.06 20.75
N GLY A 270 0.82 0.18 21.21
CA GLY A 270 2.13 0.74 21.54
C GLY A 270 2.88 1.31 20.34
N VAL A 271 2.18 2.04 19.46
CA VAL A 271 2.78 2.79 18.34
C VAL A 271 3.37 4.13 18.80
N ASP A 272 4.31 4.70 18.06
CA ASP A 272 4.99 5.96 18.42
C ASP A 272 4.13 7.20 18.14
N ALA A 273 3.33 7.14 17.07
CA ALA A 273 2.44 8.21 16.66
C ALA A 273 1.13 7.65 16.11
N CYS A 274 0.06 8.43 16.29
CA CYS A 274 -1.27 8.11 15.79
C CYS A 274 -1.86 9.34 15.12
N PHE A 275 -2.39 9.16 13.92
CA PHE A 275 -3.16 10.17 13.21
C PHE A 275 -4.58 9.65 13.04
N ALA A 276 -5.53 10.42 13.53
CA ALA A 276 -6.96 10.13 13.48
C ALA A 276 -7.65 11.01 12.43
N GLU A 277 -8.86 10.62 12.02
CA GLU A 277 -9.68 11.36 11.05
C GLU A 277 -8.93 11.64 9.73
N VAL A 278 -8.04 10.73 9.34
CA VAL A 278 -7.11 10.89 8.20
C VAL A 278 -7.78 10.54 6.88
N LEU A 279 -7.68 11.42 5.89
CA LEU A 279 -8.16 11.16 4.53
C LEU A 279 -7.15 10.29 3.74
N PRO A 280 -7.57 9.53 2.71
CA PRO A 280 -6.67 8.77 1.84
C PRO A 280 -5.47 9.55 1.30
N GLU A 281 -5.68 10.82 0.93
CA GLU A 281 -4.60 11.69 0.43
C GLU A 281 -3.61 12.09 1.52
N ASP A 282 -4.09 12.28 2.75
CA ASP A 282 -3.25 12.64 3.90
C ASP A 282 -2.27 11.51 4.25
N LYS A 283 -2.71 10.25 4.13
CA LYS A 283 -1.81 9.09 4.30
C LYS A 283 -0.65 9.13 3.31
N ALA A 284 -0.93 9.40 2.03
CA ALA A 284 0.10 9.52 1.01
C ALA A 284 1.00 10.75 1.23
N ASN A 285 0.43 11.88 1.67
CA ASN A 285 1.18 13.09 1.97
C ASN A 285 2.17 12.88 3.11
N PHE A 286 1.76 12.24 4.20
CA PHE A 286 2.65 11.89 5.30
C PHE A 286 3.84 11.04 4.83
N ILE A 287 3.58 10.00 4.03
CA ILE A 287 4.63 9.14 3.48
C ILE A 287 5.63 9.97 2.66
N ARG A 288 5.13 10.90 1.85
CA ARG A 288 5.96 11.80 1.05
C ARG A 288 6.84 12.71 1.92
N GLU A 289 6.29 13.23 3.01
CA GLU A 289 7.02 14.05 3.97
C GLU A 289 8.13 13.27 4.69
N GLU A 290 7.84 12.06 5.15
CA GLU A 290 8.84 11.19 5.78
C GLU A 290 9.95 10.79 4.79
N LYS A 291 9.60 10.47 3.55
CA LYS A 291 10.57 10.21 2.49
C LYS A 291 11.42 11.44 2.16
N ALA A 292 10.84 12.64 2.19
CA ALA A 292 11.57 13.89 2.00
C ALA A 292 12.60 14.16 3.11
N LYS A 293 12.38 13.62 4.32
CA LYS A 293 13.37 13.63 5.43
C LYS A 293 14.49 12.58 5.23
N GLY A 294 14.43 11.78 4.16
CA GLY A 294 15.39 10.72 3.85
C GLY A 294 15.07 9.38 4.53
N HIS A 295 13.89 9.23 5.12
CA HIS A 295 13.47 7.97 5.71
C HIS A 295 12.97 7.01 4.64
N THR A 296 13.28 5.72 4.80
CA THR A 296 12.62 4.66 4.03
C THR A 296 11.33 4.29 4.75
N VAL A 297 10.21 4.35 4.03
CA VAL A 297 8.87 4.18 4.61
C VAL A 297 8.17 2.99 3.96
N ILE A 298 7.65 2.07 4.78
CA ILE A 298 6.76 1.01 4.32
C ILE A 298 5.34 1.26 4.82
N MET A 299 4.35 1.01 3.97
CA MET A 299 2.93 1.15 4.29
C MET A 299 2.29 -0.24 4.34
N ILE A 300 1.56 -0.53 5.41
CA ILE A 300 0.71 -1.72 5.54
C ILE A 300 -0.73 -1.26 5.43
N GLY A 301 -1.47 -1.80 4.46
CA GLY A 301 -2.87 -1.47 4.23
C GLY A 301 -3.66 -2.68 3.77
N ASP A 302 -4.99 -2.60 3.86
CA ASP A 302 -5.90 -3.68 3.49
C ASP A 302 -6.93 -3.24 2.44
N GLY A 303 -7.11 -1.93 2.21
CA GLY A 303 -8.28 -1.41 1.51
C GLY A 303 -8.01 -0.56 0.26
N VAL A 304 -9.11 -0.21 -0.43
CA VAL A 304 -9.10 0.74 -1.56
C VAL A 304 -8.59 2.11 -1.12
N ASN A 305 -8.96 2.52 0.09
CA ASN A 305 -8.60 3.80 0.69
C ASN A 305 -7.09 3.94 0.94
N ASP A 306 -6.36 2.84 1.04
CA ASP A 306 -4.91 2.84 1.25
C ASP A 306 -4.12 2.82 -0.06
N SER A 307 -4.79 2.62 -1.20
CA SER A 307 -4.15 2.50 -2.51
C SER A 307 -3.17 3.65 -2.83
N PRO A 308 -3.51 4.93 -2.57
CA PRO A 308 -2.58 6.04 -2.80
C PRO A 308 -1.34 5.95 -1.89
N ALA A 309 -1.53 5.59 -0.62
CA ALA A 309 -0.46 5.46 0.37
C ALA A 309 0.45 4.26 0.08
N LEU A 310 -0.13 3.11 -0.26
CA LEU A 310 0.58 1.89 -0.68
C LEU A 310 1.48 2.16 -1.88
N SER A 311 0.99 2.95 -2.85
CA SER A 311 1.75 3.31 -4.05
C SER A 311 2.84 4.35 -3.79
N GLU A 312 2.64 5.25 -2.83
CA GLU A 312 3.61 6.29 -2.48
C GLU A 312 4.74 5.76 -1.57
N ALA A 313 4.53 4.68 -0.81
CA ALA A 313 5.55 4.07 0.04
C ALA A 313 6.79 3.60 -0.75
N ASP A 314 7.92 3.41 -0.06
CA ASP A 314 9.08 2.75 -0.69
C ASP A 314 8.83 1.25 -0.91
N ALA A 315 7.94 0.66 -0.10
CA ALA A 315 7.25 -0.58 -0.38
C ALA A 315 5.84 -0.57 0.25
N GLY A 316 4.83 -0.86 -0.55
CA GLY A 316 3.47 -1.15 -0.09
C GLY A 316 3.32 -2.64 0.26
N ILE A 317 2.73 -2.94 1.40
CA ILE A 317 2.48 -4.29 1.89
C ILE A 317 0.97 -4.47 2.12
N ALA A 318 0.39 -5.50 1.50
CA ALA A 318 -0.98 -5.92 1.76
C ALA A 318 -0.99 -7.22 2.58
N ILE A 319 -1.94 -7.34 3.51
CA ILE A 319 -2.22 -8.58 4.25
C ILE A 319 -3.22 -9.43 3.44
N SER A 320 -3.23 -10.74 3.66
CA SER A 320 -4.07 -11.72 2.95
C SER A 320 -5.56 -11.43 3.02
N THR A 321 -6.02 -10.90 4.15
CA THR A 321 -7.40 -10.48 4.40
C THR A 321 -7.78 -9.19 3.69
N GLY A 322 -6.81 -8.48 3.10
CA GLY A 322 -7.05 -7.24 2.38
C GLY A 322 -7.83 -7.42 1.07
N ALA A 323 -8.54 -6.37 0.70
CA ALA A 323 -9.27 -6.22 -0.55
C ALA A 323 -8.39 -6.62 -1.74
N ALA A 324 -9.00 -7.23 -2.76
CA ALA A 324 -8.28 -7.70 -3.95
C ALA A 324 -7.45 -6.58 -4.61
N ILE A 325 -8.00 -5.37 -4.66
CA ILE A 325 -7.31 -4.20 -5.22
C ILE A 325 -6.08 -3.78 -4.42
N ALA A 326 -6.11 -3.90 -3.08
CA ALA A 326 -4.95 -3.60 -2.24
C ALA A 326 -3.81 -4.60 -2.53
N ARG A 327 -4.14 -5.89 -2.71
CA ARG A 327 -3.17 -6.94 -3.07
C ARG A 327 -2.57 -6.78 -4.47
N GLU A 328 -3.32 -6.24 -5.42
CA GLU A 328 -2.79 -5.91 -6.76
C GLU A 328 -1.90 -4.66 -6.77
N ILE A 329 -2.18 -3.72 -5.86
CA ILE A 329 -1.45 -2.45 -5.76
C ILE A 329 -0.15 -2.60 -4.97
N ALA A 330 -0.16 -3.40 -3.90
CA ALA A 330 1.00 -3.62 -3.05
C ALA A 330 2.18 -4.30 -3.77
N ASP A 331 3.39 -3.98 -3.35
CA ASP A 331 4.62 -4.61 -3.83
C ASP A 331 4.83 -5.99 -3.21
N ILE A 332 4.32 -6.19 -1.99
CA ILE A 332 4.40 -7.43 -1.22
C ILE A 332 3.01 -7.79 -0.70
N THR A 333 2.57 -9.02 -0.94
CA THR A 333 1.38 -9.57 -0.27
C THR A 333 1.79 -10.64 0.71
N ILE A 334 1.41 -10.47 1.97
CA ILE A 334 1.62 -11.46 3.02
C ILE A 334 0.42 -12.42 3.00
N ALA A 335 0.69 -13.71 2.76
CA ALA A 335 -0.35 -14.73 2.73
C ALA A 335 -0.86 -15.12 4.14
N SER A 336 -0.05 -14.90 5.17
CA SER A 336 -0.42 -15.15 6.57
C SER A 336 -1.33 -14.05 7.10
N GLU A 337 -2.22 -14.41 8.03
CA GLU A 337 -2.98 -13.44 8.83
C GLU A 337 -2.16 -12.93 10.03
N ASP A 338 -1.04 -13.57 10.34
CA ASP A 338 -0.18 -13.21 11.49
C ASP A 338 0.71 -11.99 11.18
N LEU A 339 0.62 -10.96 12.02
CA LEU A 339 1.46 -9.76 11.94
C LEU A 339 2.96 -10.04 12.15
N PHE A 340 3.36 -11.14 12.80
CA PHE A 340 4.77 -11.53 12.89
C PHE A 340 5.39 -11.83 11.52
N ALA A 341 4.58 -12.08 10.48
CA ALA A 341 5.08 -12.19 9.12
C ALA A 341 5.81 -10.91 8.64
N LEU A 342 5.44 -9.72 9.16
CA LEU A 342 6.16 -8.47 8.89
C LEU A 342 7.56 -8.46 9.51
N VAL A 343 7.70 -9.03 10.71
CA VAL A 343 8.99 -9.21 11.39
C VAL A 343 9.85 -10.20 10.63
N THR A 344 9.28 -11.33 10.19
CA THR A 344 9.95 -12.33 9.37
C THR A 344 10.40 -11.73 8.03
N LEU A 345 9.54 -10.95 7.38
CA LEU A 345 9.86 -10.22 6.15
C LEU A 345 11.05 -9.27 6.37
N ARG A 346 11.04 -8.49 7.45
CA ARG A 346 12.15 -7.59 7.81
C ARG A 346 13.46 -8.36 7.98
N ARG A 347 13.48 -9.41 8.81
CA ARG A 347 14.67 -10.23 9.07
C ARG A 347 15.19 -10.91 7.80
N LEU A 348 14.30 -11.48 7.00
CA LEU A 348 14.64 -12.11 5.74
C LEU A 348 15.30 -11.11 4.78
N SER A 349 14.72 -9.91 4.71
CA SER A 349 15.21 -8.83 3.86
C SER A 349 16.58 -8.32 4.31
N GLU A 350 16.80 -8.14 5.62
CA GLU A 350 18.11 -7.79 6.20
C GLU A 350 19.15 -8.87 5.93
N ALA A 351 18.81 -10.14 6.12
CA ALA A 351 19.69 -11.27 5.86
C ALA A 351 20.07 -11.35 4.38
N LEU A 352 19.10 -11.13 3.47
CA LEU A 352 19.32 -11.08 2.04
C LEU A 352 20.27 -9.95 1.67
N MET A 353 20.02 -8.74 2.16
CA MET A 353 20.88 -7.58 1.90
C MET A 353 22.28 -7.82 2.46
N ALA A 354 22.42 -8.38 3.66
CA ALA A 354 23.71 -8.73 4.23
C ALA A 354 24.46 -9.75 3.35
N ARG A 355 23.77 -10.76 2.80
CA ARG A 355 24.35 -11.72 1.85
C ARG A 355 24.82 -11.05 0.57
N ILE A 356 24.00 -10.16 -0.02
CA ILE A 356 24.37 -9.41 -1.22
C ILE A 356 25.64 -8.58 -0.98
N HIS A 357 25.72 -7.85 0.14
CA HIS A 357 26.91 -7.04 0.46
C HIS A 357 28.15 -7.91 0.71
N ARG A 358 28.01 -9.07 1.39
CA ARG A 358 29.11 -10.02 1.55
C ARG A 358 29.58 -10.56 0.21
N ASN A 359 28.67 -11.02 -0.65
CA ASN A 359 29.00 -11.53 -1.97
C ASN A 359 29.72 -10.47 -2.81
N TYR A 360 29.18 -9.25 -2.86
CA TYR A 360 29.80 -8.14 -3.59
C TYR A 360 31.23 -7.88 -3.12
N ARG A 361 31.45 -7.75 -1.80
CA ARG A 361 32.79 -7.52 -1.23
C ARG A 361 33.75 -8.67 -1.55
N THR A 362 33.28 -9.91 -1.45
CA THR A 362 34.08 -11.10 -1.76
C THR A 362 34.45 -11.14 -3.24
N ILE A 363 33.50 -10.95 -4.15
CA ILE A 363 33.73 -10.99 -5.61
C ILE A 363 34.71 -9.89 -6.00
N VAL A 364 34.46 -8.65 -5.59
CA VAL A 364 35.31 -7.50 -5.94
C VAL A 364 36.71 -7.69 -5.36
N GLY A 365 36.82 -8.04 -4.07
CA GLY A 365 38.11 -8.25 -3.42
C GLY A 365 38.91 -9.39 -4.03
N PHE A 366 38.27 -10.51 -4.31
CA PHE A 366 38.92 -11.68 -4.91
C PHE A 366 39.36 -11.41 -6.34
N ASN A 367 38.49 -10.82 -7.17
CA ASN A 367 38.85 -10.49 -8.56
C ASN A 367 39.96 -9.44 -8.64
N LEU A 368 39.92 -8.42 -7.77
CA LEU A 368 40.99 -7.43 -7.69
C LEU A 368 42.33 -8.07 -7.32
N MET A 369 42.33 -9.01 -6.35
CA MET A 369 43.52 -9.79 -5.99
C MET A 369 44.06 -10.57 -7.20
N LEU A 370 43.19 -11.26 -7.96
CA LEU A 370 43.61 -12.01 -9.15
C LEU A 370 44.24 -11.09 -10.21
N ILE A 371 43.66 -9.92 -10.44
CA ILE A 371 44.21 -8.92 -11.38
C ILE A 371 45.60 -8.47 -10.93
N ILE A 372 45.78 -8.13 -9.65
CA ILE A 372 47.08 -7.69 -9.11
C ILE A 372 48.13 -8.79 -9.26
N LEU A 373 47.79 -10.04 -8.91
CA LEU A 373 48.70 -11.18 -9.05
C LEU A 373 49.05 -11.46 -10.52
N GLY A 374 48.09 -11.32 -11.43
CA GLY A 374 48.31 -11.48 -12.87
C GLY A 374 49.23 -10.41 -13.45
N VAL A 375 49.00 -9.14 -13.09
CA VAL A 375 49.85 -8.00 -13.51
C VAL A 375 51.25 -8.10 -12.93
N ALA A 376 51.39 -8.58 -11.69
CA ALA A 376 52.68 -8.82 -11.06
C ALA A 376 53.42 -10.05 -11.63
N GLY A 377 52.82 -10.80 -12.55
CA GLY A 377 53.40 -12.00 -13.15
C GLY A 377 53.48 -13.21 -12.20
N LEU A 378 52.77 -13.15 -11.07
CA LEU A 378 52.78 -14.21 -10.04
C LEU A 378 51.87 -15.38 -10.38
N ILE A 379 50.81 -15.15 -11.18
CA ILE A 379 49.90 -16.20 -11.63
C ILE A 379 49.71 -16.16 -13.16
N PRO A 380 49.72 -17.32 -13.84
CA PRO A 380 49.35 -17.40 -15.25
C PRO A 380 47.86 -17.10 -15.50
N PRO A 381 47.48 -16.59 -16.69
CA PRO A 381 46.09 -16.32 -17.05
C PRO A 381 45.15 -17.53 -16.88
N THR A 382 45.63 -18.74 -17.19
CA THR A 382 44.86 -19.99 -17.03
C THR A 382 44.52 -20.28 -15.56
N THR A 383 45.45 -20.02 -14.65
CA THR A 383 45.23 -20.19 -13.20
C THR A 383 44.26 -19.13 -12.69
N SER A 384 44.41 -17.88 -13.13
CA SER A 384 43.47 -16.80 -12.79
C SER A 384 42.05 -17.11 -13.26
N ALA A 385 41.88 -17.58 -14.50
CA ALA A 385 40.57 -17.94 -15.04
C ALA A 385 39.90 -19.09 -14.26
N LEU A 386 40.68 -20.12 -13.89
CA LEU A 386 40.18 -21.23 -13.08
C LEU A 386 39.73 -20.76 -11.69
N LEU A 387 40.54 -19.94 -11.02
CA LEU A 387 40.22 -19.40 -9.69
C LEU A 387 38.98 -18.50 -9.73
N HIS A 388 38.88 -17.63 -10.73
CA HIS A 388 37.70 -16.78 -10.94
C HIS A 388 36.43 -17.64 -11.08
N ASN A 389 36.41 -18.61 -11.98
CA ASN A 389 35.24 -19.47 -12.21
C ASN A 389 34.88 -20.31 -10.98
N ALA A 390 35.88 -20.88 -10.29
CA ALA A 390 35.67 -21.63 -9.06
C ALA A 390 35.05 -20.76 -7.97
N SER A 391 35.50 -19.51 -7.82
CA SER A 391 34.94 -18.56 -6.86
C SER A 391 33.48 -18.20 -7.18
N THR A 392 33.16 -17.97 -8.46
CA THR A 392 31.80 -17.70 -8.92
C THR A 392 30.86 -18.87 -8.59
N LEU A 393 31.29 -20.10 -8.86
CA LEU A 393 30.53 -21.31 -8.52
C LEU A 393 30.32 -21.44 -7.00
N GLY A 394 31.37 -21.26 -6.20
CA GLY A 394 31.29 -21.35 -4.74
C GLY A 394 30.33 -20.33 -4.13
N ILE A 395 30.40 -19.07 -4.58
CA ILE A 395 29.52 -17.99 -4.11
C ILE A 395 28.08 -18.24 -4.55
N SER A 396 27.88 -18.77 -5.76
CA SER A 396 26.55 -19.13 -6.28
C SER A 396 25.92 -20.26 -5.46
N LEU A 397 26.69 -21.32 -5.17
CA LEU A 397 26.26 -22.43 -4.31
C LEU A 397 25.90 -21.94 -2.90
N HIS A 398 26.74 -21.09 -2.29
CA HIS A 398 26.44 -20.52 -0.99
C HIS A 398 25.18 -19.64 -1.02
N SER A 399 24.92 -18.94 -2.12
CA SER A 399 23.75 -18.07 -2.25
C SER A 399 22.43 -18.82 -2.34
N MET A 400 22.46 -20.11 -2.67
CA MET A 400 21.28 -21.00 -2.68
C MET A 400 20.93 -21.56 -1.29
N THR A 401 21.71 -21.26 -0.26
CA THR A 401 21.41 -21.69 1.12
C THR A 401 20.29 -20.87 1.74
N SER A 402 19.60 -21.41 2.75
CA SER A 402 18.55 -20.66 3.46
C SER A 402 19.10 -19.39 4.12
N LEU A 403 18.28 -18.34 4.18
CA LEU A 403 18.64 -17.05 4.79
C LEU A 403 18.34 -17.02 6.29
N LEU A 404 17.29 -17.73 6.71
CA LEU A 404 16.87 -17.83 8.11
C LEU A 404 17.27 -19.21 8.67
N PRO A 405 17.64 -19.30 9.96
CA PRO A 405 17.84 -20.58 10.64
C PRO A 405 16.57 -21.45 10.60
N GLU A 406 16.70 -22.77 10.63
CA GLU A 406 15.57 -23.71 10.63
C GLU A 406 14.60 -23.49 11.83
N GLU A 407 15.10 -22.97 12.95
CA GLU A 407 14.29 -22.68 14.15
C GLU A 407 13.28 -21.53 13.98
N GLU A 408 13.47 -20.66 12.98
CA GLU A 408 12.56 -19.55 12.66
C GLU A 408 11.53 -19.89 11.58
N LYS A 409 11.54 -21.12 11.03
CA LYS A 409 10.55 -21.55 10.02
C LYS A 409 9.24 -22.08 10.63
N ASN A 410 9.23 -22.38 11.93
CA ASN A 410 8.15 -23.10 12.64
C ASN A 410 7.50 -22.29 13.78
N LYS A 411 7.79 -20.99 13.89
CA LYS A 411 7.01 -20.05 14.71
C LYS A 411 6.29 -19.11 13.76
#